data_AF-A0A0N4UWN1-F1
#
_entry.id   AF-A0A0N4UWN1-F1
#
_cell.length_a   1.000
_cell.length_b   1.000
_cell.length_c   1.000
_cell.angle_alpha   90.00
_cell.angle_beta   90.00
_cell.angle_gamma   90.00
#
_symmetry.space_group_name_H-M   'P 1'
#
loop_
_entity.id
_entity.type
_entity.pdbx_description
1 polymer ?
#
loop_
_entity_poly.entity_id
_entity_poly.type
_entity_poly.pdbx_seq_one_letter_code
_entity_poly.pdbx_strand_id
1 'polypeptide(L)'
;MVDGKCWVATDTGPLGTVVAISSIESQAGREGLPSGKFLNAVLLKHSAPGKFKSAALQQLVYESHGIFRRAQLQQKQAGLEIGDILSLSLEYRSVIRSALLSVDESDEDTCSLLSSWELIWSLMETVFFKPSSSSIVVDLIAWARICLVKTDYIDEISSCLLPSKIRRLDKEIFWKQVIKDDALKKLSEIIDQFDVSAFCDMDSEGDLSRLRQNLRGLVESGLFEKGSEAFKIAMLLMGHLPTFKAISSFSSHWFEILPLYAFLYRPNAQLEELPGLAKECAGLLSSKEEIEIDTIVGAVCSLDALLAVQQIARFNQDWWLAAHLSDLLRKVNSDLMNAYGIDARQHLLMEYGTQLFEEPGMWSIGFDYLLECGAEGEERLALLISNFQVDNEAVALKLISRCSVEGYGDLVGDIERSLSLRFLLTGQWSTALIWGMRTEDSKLLETISNRILAQCSSEDIAKMSILEGLNEIILVSPSLVFLHKYYHYKKLFVSGQKKAAALCLVSDELCLTFH
;
A
#
# COMPACT_ATOMS: atom_id res chain seq x y z
N MET A 1 -1.60 -34.47 -9.53
CA MET A 1 -2.81 -34.97 -10.22
C MET A 1 -3.92 -35.20 -9.22
N VAL A 2 -4.82 -34.21 -9.06
CA VAL A 2 -6.23 -34.42 -8.70
C VAL A 2 -6.99 -33.37 -9.51
N ASP A 3 -7.45 -33.75 -10.71
CA ASP A 3 -8.36 -32.94 -11.54
C ASP A 3 -9.77 -32.95 -10.91
N GLY A 4 -9.89 -32.37 -9.72
CA GLY A 4 -11.19 -32.12 -9.09
C GLY A 4 -11.74 -30.80 -9.61
N LYS A 5 -12.77 -30.84 -10.47
CA LYS A 5 -13.54 -29.63 -10.79
C LYS A 5 -14.21 -29.13 -9.50
N CYS A 6 -13.89 -27.91 -9.08
CA CYS A 6 -14.49 -27.24 -7.92
C CYS A 6 -15.46 -26.16 -8.38
N TRP A 7 -16.48 -25.89 -7.57
CA TRP A 7 -17.38 -24.75 -7.74
C TRP A 7 -16.95 -23.66 -6.79
N VAL A 8 -16.82 -22.44 -7.32
CA VAL A 8 -16.53 -21.25 -6.53
C VAL A 8 -17.77 -20.38 -6.57
N ALA A 9 -18.32 -20.09 -5.40
CA ALA A 9 -19.37 -19.10 -5.21
C ALA A 9 -18.78 -17.90 -4.48
N THR A 10 -19.01 -16.70 -5.00
CA THR A 10 -18.57 -15.46 -4.40
C THR A 10 -19.78 -14.62 -4.06
N ASP A 11 -19.89 -14.17 -2.83
CA ASP A 11 -20.90 -13.18 -2.41
C ASP A 11 -20.20 -11.99 -1.76
N THR A 12 -20.59 -10.78 -2.13
CA THR A 12 -19.92 -9.54 -1.70
C THR A 12 -20.84 -8.79 -0.75
N GLY A 13 -20.42 -8.65 0.51
CA GLY A 13 -21.16 -7.93 1.53
C GLY A 13 -20.33 -6.77 2.12
N PRO A 14 -20.94 -5.90 2.94
CA PRO A 14 -20.26 -4.72 3.50
C PRO A 14 -19.05 -5.03 4.41
N LEU A 15 -18.87 -6.28 4.82
CA LEU A 15 -17.74 -6.73 5.64
C LEU A 15 -16.64 -7.42 4.82
N GLY A 16 -16.87 -7.73 3.55
CA GLY A 16 -15.94 -8.47 2.71
C GLY A 16 -16.59 -9.33 1.63
N THR A 17 -15.76 -9.93 0.79
CA THR A 17 -16.17 -10.96 -0.17
C THR A 17 -16.05 -12.34 0.46
N VAL A 18 -17.15 -13.06 0.58
CA VAL A 18 -17.14 -14.47 0.98
C VAL A 18 -16.91 -15.31 -0.27
N VAL A 19 -15.78 -16.02 -0.31
CA VAL A 19 -15.46 -17.00 -1.34
C VAL A 19 -15.69 -18.39 -0.75
N ALA A 20 -16.74 -19.08 -1.22
CA ALA A 20 -17.05 -20.45 -0.84
C ALA A 20 -16.64 -21.42 -1.94
N ILE A 21 -15.92 -22.47 -1.58
CA ILE A 21 -15.45 -23.52 -2.48
C ILE A 21 -16.17 -24.81 -2.13
N SER A 22 -16.77 -25.46 -3.13
CA SER A 22 -17.38 -26.79 -2.98
C SER A 22 -16.85 -27.76 -4.03
N SER A 23 -16.77 -29.05 -3.67
CA SER A 23 -16.42 -30.12 -4.60
C SER A 23 -17.65 -30.54 -5.40
N ILE A 24 -17.50 -30.81 -6.70
CA ILE A 24 -18.59 -31.35 -7.50
C ILE A 24 -18.74 -32.85 -7.21
N GLU A 25 -19.90 -33.28 -6.69
CA GLU A 25 -20.22 -34.69 -6.51
C GLU A 25 -21.17 -35.19 -7.63
N SER A 26 -21.99 -34.31 -8.22
CA SER A 26 -22.82 -34.62 -9.40
C SER A 26 -23.24 -33.35 -10.15
N GLN A 27 -23.16 -33.39 -11.49
CA GLN A 27 -23.66 -32.33 -12.37
C GLN A 27 -25.19 -32.38 -12.62
N ALA A 28 -25.91 -33.30 -11.98
CA ALA A 28 -27.36 -33.43 -12.11
C ALA A 28 -27.99 -33.90 -10.78
N GLY A 29 -28.31 -32.95 -9.89
CA GLY A 29 -29.24 -33.17 -8.79
C GLY A 29 -30.70 -33.14 -9.28
N ARG A 30 -31.64 -33.65 -8.46
CA ARG A 30 -33.07 -33.87 -8.78
C ARG A 30 -33.86 -32.63 -9.27
N GLU A 31 -33.27 -31.44 -9.27
CA GLU A 31 -33.90 -30.18 -9.70
C GLU A 31 -33.05 -29.38 -10.72
N GLY A 32 -32.04 -29.99 -11.34
CA GLY A 32 -31.09 -29.26 -12.19
C GLY A 32 -30.11 -28.39 -11.40
N LEU A 33 -30.23 -28.38 -10.07
CA LEU A 33 -29.25 -27.83 -9.18
C LEU A 33 -28.09 -28.83 -8.99
N PRO A 34 -26.85 -28.36 -9.10
CA PRO A 34 -25.62 -29.13 -8.96
C PRO A 34 -25.39 -29.46 -7.49
N SER A 35 -25.06 -30.72 -7.21
CA SER A 35 -24.84 -31.17 -5.82
C SER A 35 -23.36 -31.35 -5.56
N GLY A 36 -22.89 -30.76 -4.47
CA GLY A 36 -21.49 -30.80 -4.06
C GLY A 36 -21.31 -30.69 -2.55
N LYS A 37 -20.12 -31.05 -2.08
CA LYS A 37 -19.77 -30.95 -0.67
C LYS A 37 -19.00 -29.66 -0.43
N PHE A 38 -19.45 -28.88 0.55
CA PHE A 38 -18.73 -27.69 1.00
C PHE A 38 -17.32 -28.08 1.47
N LEU A 39 -16.30 -27.44 0.90
CA LEU A 39 -14.90 -27.67 1.25
C LEU A 39 -14.41 -26.60 2.22
N ASN A 40 -14.53 -25.33 1.84
CA ASN A 40 -14.03 -24.21 2.63
C ASN A 40 -14.75 -22.91 2.25
N ALA A 41 -14.78 -21.93 3.16
CA ALA A 41 -15.15 -20.56 2.86
C ALA A 41 -14.11 -19.61 3.46
N VAL A 42 -13.68 -18.64 2.68
CA VAL A 42 -12.78 -17.58 3.11
C VAL A 42 -13.54 -16.26 3.01
N LEU A 43 -13.61 -15.52 4.12
CA LEU A 43 -14.07 -14.14 4.11
C LEU A 43 -12.85 -13.24 3.83
N LEU A 44 -12.80 -12.70 2.62
CA LEU A 44 -11.89 -11.63 2.25
C LEU A 44 -12.46 -10.33 2.80
N LYS A 45 -12.05 -9.93 4.00
CA LYS A 45 -12.58 -8.73 4.64
C LYS A 45 -12.29 -7.50 3.78
N HIS A 46 -13.29 -6.64 3.56
CA HIS A 46 -13.02 -5.31 3.04
C HIS A 46 -12.16 -4.57 4.08
N SER A 47 -11.10 -3.92 3.62
CA SER A 47 -10.27 -3.08 4.48
C SER A 47 -11.16 -2.02 5.13
N ALA A 48 -11.28 -2.04 6.46
CA ALA A 48 -12.11 -1.05 7.16
C ALA A 48 -11.63 0.38 6.81
N PRO A 49 -12.53 1.32 6.51
CA PRO A 49 -12.15 2.70 6.20
C PRO A 49 -11.46 3.36 7.39
N GLY A 50 -10.46 4.18 7.11
CA GLY A 50 -9.65 4.89 8.10
C GLY A 50 -8.31 4.24 8.42
N LYS A 51 -7.72 3.46 7.51
CA LYS A 51 -6.37 2.88 7.74
C LYS A 51 -5.25 3.91 7.57
N PHE A 52 -5.44 4.87 6.68
CA PHE A 52 -4.48 5.95 6.45
C PHE A 52 -4.83 7.21 7.26
N LYS A 53 -5.18 7.06 8.54
CA LYS A 53 -5.50 8.20 9.42
C LYS A 53 -4.27 8.94 9.92
N SER A 54 -3.16 8.23 10.12
CA SER A 54 -1.89 8.84 10.53
C SER A 54 -1.37 9.78 9.46
N ALA A 55 -0.93 10.98 9.84
CA ALA A 55 -0.38 11.97 8.91
C ALA A 55 0.83 11.41 8.14
N ALA A 56 1.65 10.60 8.80
CA ALA A 56 2.78 9.90 8.19
C ALA A 56 2.33 8.97 7.05
N LEU A 57 1.30 8.17 7.30
CA LEU A 57 0.73 7.26 6.31
C LEU A 57 0.04 8.00 5.16
N GLN A 58 -0.59 9.15 5.42
CA GLN A 58 -1.16 9.99 4.38
C GLN A 58 -0.06 10.54 3.46
N GLN A 59 0.98 11.12 4.04
CA GLN A 59 2.13 11.63 3.29
C GLN A 59 2.76 10.53 2.43
N LEU A 60 2.94 9.34 2.99
CA LEU A 60 3.43 8.17 2.29
C LEU A 60 2.58 7.86 1.04
N VAL A 61 1.25 7.84 1.17
CA VAL A 61 0.35 7.58 0.03
C VAL A 61 0.46 8.67 -1.04
N TYR A 62 0.52 9.96 -0.65
CA TYR A 62 0.63 11.07 -1.60
C TYR A 62 1.96 11.04 -2.38
N GLU A 63 3.07 10.80 -1.69
CA GLU A 63 4.40 10.73 -2.33
C GLU A 63 4.52 9.47 -3.19
N SER A 64 4.07 8.31 -2.69
CA SER A 64 4.14 7.04 -3.41
C SER A 64 3.27 7.05 -4.68
N HIS A 65 2.13 7.74 -4.66
CA HIS A 65 1.29 7.95 -5.83
C HIS A 65 2.02 8.71 -6.95
N GLY A 66 2.80 9.73 -6.60
CA GLY A 66 3.61 10.48 -7.57
C GLY A 66 4.66 9.59 -8.25
N ILE A 67 5.28 8.69 -7.49
CA ILE A 67 6.22 7.69 -8.02
C ILE A 67 5.49 6.72 -8.95
N PHE A 68 4.36 6.18 -8.50
CA PHE A 68 3.57 5.20 -9.27
C PHE A 68 3.14 5.76 -10.63
N ARG A 69 2.60 6.97 -10.66
CA ARG A 69 2.17 7.64 -11.90
C ARG A 69 3.31 7.83 -12.88
N ARG A 70 4.48 8.28 -12.40
CA ARG A 70 5.69 8.39 -13.24
C ARG A 70 6.11 7.05 -13.80
N ALA A 71 6.13 6.01 -12.96
CA ALA A 71 6.49 4.66 -13.37
C ALA A 71 5.55 4.12 -14.48
N GLN A 72 4.23 4.35 -14.38
CA GLN A 72 3.31 3.95 -15.45
C GLN A 72 3.53 4.72 -16.75
N LEU A 73 3.72 6.05 -16.66
CA LEU A 73 3.97 6.90 -17.82
C LEU A 73 5.26 6.51 -18.55
N GLN A 74 6.35 6.30 -17.81
CA GLN A 74 7.64 5.87 -18.37
C GLN A 74 7.51 4.49 -19.04
N GLN A 75 6.86 3.53 -18.37
CA GLN A 75 6.63 2.20 -18.92
C GLN A 75 5.85 2.25 -20.25
N LYS A 76 4.81 3.10 -20.35
CA LYS A 76 4.00 3.26 -21.56
C LYS A 76 4.75 3.93 -22.72
N GLN A 77 5.70 4.83 -22.43
CA GLN A 77 6.40 5.64 -23.44
C GLN A 77 7.68 4.97 -23.97
N ALA A 78 8.51 4.44 -23.07
CA ALA A 78 9.86 3.98 -23.42
C ALA A 78 10.17 2.57 -22.90
N GLY A 79 9.30 1.97 -22.08
CA GLY A 79 9.67 0.84 -21.24
C GLY A 79 10.55 1.30 -20.06
N LEU A 80 10.89 0.37 -19.17
CA LEU A 80 11.78 0.62 -18.04
C LEU A 80 12.90 -0.41 -18.04
N GLU A 81 14.13 0.04 -17.87
CA GLU A 81 15.27 -0.85 -17.64
C GLU A 81 15.42 -1.15 -16.14
N ILE A 82 16.24 -2.16 -15.81
CA ILE A 82 16.50 -2.55 -14.41
C ILE A 82 17.03 -1.37 -13.58
N GLY A 83 17.86 -0.50 -14.18
CA GLY A 83 18.37 0.71 -13.52
C GLY A 83 17.26 1.71 -13.15
N ASP A 84 16.27 1.89 -14.03
CA ASP A 84 15.13 2.77 -13.77
C ASP A 84 14.26 2.20 -12.65
N ILE A 85 14.02 0.89 -12.68
CA ILE A 85 13.24 0.19 -11.65
C ILE A 85 13.93 0.28 -10.29
N LEU A 86 15.26 0.13 -10.25
CA LEU A 86 16.03 0.30 -9.03
C LEU A 86 15.92 1.74 -8.52
N SER A 87 16.00 2.75 -9.40
CA SER A 87 15.79 4.15 -9.01
C SER A 87 14.40 4.34 -8.39
N LEU A 88 13.35 3.80 -9.00
CA LEU A 88 11.98 3.86 -8.46
C LEU A 88 11.88 3.17 -7.09
N SER A 89 12.50 1.99 -6.92
CA SER A 89 12.55 1.28 -5.63
C SER A 89 13.22 2.11 -4.54
N LEU A 90 14.34 2.77 -4.85
CA LEU A 90 15.04 3.65 -3.93
C LEU A 90 14.18 4.84 -3.51
N GLU A 91 13.43 5.43 -4.44
CA GLU A 91 12.48 6.49 -4.15
C GLU A 91 11.36 6.00 -3.20
N TYR A 92 10.76 4.83 -3.46
CA TYR A 92 9.75 4.26 -2.55
C TYR A 92 10.31 4.01 -1.15
N ARG A 93 11.52 3.45 -1.04
CA ARG A 93 12.16 3.25 0.27
C ARG A 93 12.45 4.57 0.98
N SER A 94 12.78 5.64 0.23
CA SER A 94 12.92 6.98 0.78
C SER A 94 11.60 7.52 1.35
N VAL A 95 10.48 7.27 0.67
CA VAL A 95 9.14 7.65 1.15
C VAL A 95 8.79 6.90 2.44
N ILE A 96 9.06 5.59 2.52
CA ILE A 96 8.86 4.80 3.75
C ILE A 96 9.66 5.39 4.91
N ARG A 97 10.94 5.71 4.69
CA ARG A 97 11.79 6.32 5.73
C ARG A 97 11.34 7.70 6.15
N SER A 98 10.94 8.54 5.19
CA SER A 98 10.38 9.86 5.46
C SER A 98 9.15 9.76 6.34
N ALA A 99 8.25 8.84 6.01
CA ALA A 99 7.06 8.55 6.81
C ALA A 99 7.44 8.06 8.21
N LEU A 100 8.34 7.08 8.33
CA LEU A 100 8.81 6.55 9.61
C LEU A 100 9.39 7.64 10.52
N LEU A 101 10.18 8.57 9.98
CA LEU A 101 10.74 9.69 10.73
C LEU A 101 9.72 10.75 11.16
N SER A 102 8.54 10.76 10.52
CA SER A 102 7.45 11.69 10.83
C SER A 102 6.42 11.12 11.81
N VAL A 103 6.53 9.84 12.17
CA VAL A 103 5.64 9.20 13.15
C VAL A 103 5.96 9.73 14.55
N ASP A 104 4.91 10.01 15.33
CA ASP A 104 5.04 10.37 16.75
C ASP A 104 5.54 9.17 17.56
N GLU A 105 6.45 9.38 18.52
CA GLU A 105 6.98 8.30 19.39
C GLU A 105 5.87 7.52 20.12
N SER A 106 4.69 8.11 20.30
CA SER A 106 3.53 7.45 20.91
C SER A 106 2.77 6.48 20.00
N ASP A 107 2.99 6.50 18.69
CA ASP A 107 2.33 5.63 17.69
C ASP A 107 3.23 4.43 17.34
N GLU A 108 3.43 3.56 18.35
CA GLU A 108 4.27 2.36 18.23
C GLU A 108 3.80 1.42 17.11
N ASP A 109 2.49 1.31 16.89
CA ASP A 109 1.90 0.45 15.86
C ASP A 109 2.33 0.89 14.45
N THR A 110 2.22 2.20 14.14
CA THR A 110 2.64 2.73 12.83
C THR A 110 4.16 2.66 12.64
N CYS A 111 4.93 2.90 13.71
CA CYS A 111 6.39 2.74 13.69
C CYS A 111 6.79 1.28 13.36
N SER A 112 6.18 0.31 14.03
CA SER A 112 6.43 -1.12 13.80
C SER A 112 6.05 -1.56 12.39
N LEU A 113 4.89 -1.11 11.90
CA LEU A 113 4.42 -1.37 10.54
C LEU A 113 5.40 -0.85 9.48
N LEU A 114 5.77 0.43 9.56
CA LEU A 114 6.68 1.06 8.59
C LEU A 114 8.09 0.49 8.65
N SER A 115 8.58 0.12 9.84
CA SER A 115 9.86 -0.56 10.01
C SER A 115 9.85 -1.94 9.34
N SER A 116 8.76 -2.69 9.50
CA SER A 116 8.55 -3.97 8.83
C SER A 116 8.50 -3.81 7.30
N TRP A 117 7.84 -2.76 6.80
CA TRP A 117 7.81 -2.45 5.37
C TRP A 117 9.19 -2.11 4.83
N GLU A 118 9.97 -1.28 5.54
CA GLU A 118 11.34 -0.95 5.12
C GLU A 118 12.21 -2.21 5.01
N LEU A 119 12.11 -3.10 6.00
CA LEU A 119 12.85 -4.36 6.05
C LEU A 119 12.50 -5.26 4.85
N ILE A 120 11.20 -5.51 4.64
CA ILE A 120 10.69 -6.35 3.55
C ILE A 120 11.05 -5.75 2.20
N TRP A 121 10.82 -4.45 2.01
CA TRP A 121 11.12 -3.75 0.76
C TRP A 121 12.61 -3.82 0.41
N SER A 122 13.47 -3.57 1.41
CA SER A 122 14.92 -3.60 1.22
C SER A 122 15.42 -5.01 0.87
N LEU A 123 14.82 -6.06 1.45
CA LEU A 123 15.16 -7.44 1.10
C LEU A 123 14.68 -7.79 -0.33
N MET A 124 13.46 -7.39 -0.70
CA MET A 124 12.96 -7.56 -2.07
C MET A 124 13.85 -6.86 -3.10
N GLU A 125 14.32 -5.64 -2.80
CA GLU A 125 15.27 -4.92 -3.64
C GLU A 125 16.59 -5.70 -3.81
N THR A 126 17.08 -6.27 -2.71
CA THR A 126 18.32 -7.07 -2.66
C THR A 126 18.21 -8.34 -3.49
N VAL A 127 17.07 -9.03 -3.44
CA VAL A 127 16.86 -10.35 -4.06
C VAL A 127 16.38 -10.27 -5.52
N PHE A 128 15.50 -9.32 -5.84
CA PHE A 128 14.81 -9.29 -7.14
C PHE A 128 15.12 -8.08 -8.02
N PHE A 129 15.52 -6.93 -7.45
CA PHE A 129 15.66 -5.69 -8.23
C PHE A 129 17.11 -5.39 -8.61
N LYS A 130 18.08 -5.83 -7.81
CA LYS A 130 19.49 -5.64 -8.10
C LYS A 130 19.98 -6.63 -9.18
N PRO A 131 20.72 -6.15 -10.20
CA PRO A 131 21.38 -7.03 -11.16
C PRO A 131 22.55 -7.76 -10.50
N SER A 132 22.46 -9.08 -10.36
CA SER A 132 23.47 -9.90 -9.67
C SER A 132 24.62 -10.33 -10.59
N SER A 133 25.79 -9.73 -10.38
CA SER A 133 27.09 -10.30 -10.80
C SER A 133 27.99 -10.66 -9.61
N SER A 134 27.50 -10.42 -8.39
CA SER A 134 28.19 -10.58 -7.11
C SER A 134 27.54 -11.67 -6.25
N SER A 135 28.29 -12.16 -5.26
CA SER A 135 27.83 -13.09 -4.23
C SER A 135 26.61 -12.53 -3.47
N ILE A 136 25.56 -13.34 -3.28
CA ILE A 136 24.36 -12.97 -2.50
C ILE A 136 24.72 -12.64 -1.05
N VAL A 137 25.83 -13.17 -0.55
CA VAL A 137 26.33 -12.90 0.81
C VAL A 137 26.67 -11.42 0.99
N VAL A 138 27.30 -10.80 -0.01
CA VAL A 138 27.67 -9.38 0.05
C VAL A 138 26.41 -8.52 0.14
N ASP A 139 25.41 -8.86 -0.67
CA ASP A 139 24.13 -8.16 -0.69
C ASP A 139 23.34 -8.36 0.62
N LEU A 140 23.35 -9.57 1.20
CA LEU A 140 22.74 -9.84 2.51
C LEU A 140 23.44 -9.08 3.65
N ILE A 141 24.77 -8.97 3.64
CA ILE A 141 25.52 -8.20 4.64
C ILE A 141 25.20 -6.70 4.49
N ALA A 142 25.15 -6.20 3.25
CA ALA A 142 24.78 -4.81 2.98
C ALA A 142 23.35 -4.51 3.45
N TRP A 143 22.41 -5.42 3.19
CA TRP A 143 21.03 -5.34 3.69
C TRP A 143 20.99 -5.33 5.22
N ALA A 144 21.71 -6.24 5.87
CA ALA A 144 21.78 -6.34 7.33
C ALA A 144 22.27 -5.04 7.98
N ARG A 145 23.31 -4.43 7.41
CA ARG A 145 23.87 -3.15 7.90
C ARG A 145 22.88 -1.99 7.83
N ILE A 146 21.89 -2.07 6.95
CA ILE A 146 20.89 -1.02 6.76
C ILE A 146 19.67 -1.29 7.64
N CYS A 147 19.15 -2.51 7.61
CA CYS A 147 17.84 -2.85 8.19
C CYS A 147 17.91 -3.46 9.58
N LEU A 148 19.00 -4.17 9.92
CA LEU A 148 19.11 -4.89 11.19
C LEU A 148 19.90 -4.12 12.26
N VAL A 149 20.48 -2.97 11.91
CA VAL A 149 21.23 -2.14 12.88
C VAL A 149 20.31 -1.46 13.90
N LYS A 150 19.01 -1.42 13.64
CA LYS A 150 17.98 -0.80 14.49
C LYS A 150 17.08 -1.81 15.21
N THR A 151 17.45 -3.09 15.25
CA THR A 151 16.63 -4.09 15.97
C THR A 151 16.78 -3.92 17.48
N ASP A 152 15.77 -4.36 18.23
CA ASP A 152 15.78 -4.40 19.70
C ASP A 152 17.03 -5.07 20.24
N TYR A 153 17.62 -6.03 19.51
CA TYR A 153 18.89 -6.66 19.87
C TYR A 153 20.06 -5.66 19.98
N ILE A 154 20.16 -4.70 19.05
CA ILE A 154 21.18 -3.63 19.13
C ILE A 154 20.83 -2.65 20.24
N ASP A 155 19.56 -2.33 20.49
CA ASP A 155 19.18 -1.46 21.59
C ASP A 155 19.30 -2.14 22.96
N GLU A 156 19.13 -3.46 23.03
CA GLU A 156 19.31 -4.28 24.22
C GLU A 156 20.80 -4.51 24.50
N ILE A 157 21.62 -4.74 23.48
CA ILE A 157 23.08 -4.69 23.57
C ILE A 157 23.53 -3.28 23.96
N SER A 158 23.05 -2.25 23.27
CA SER A 158 23.40 -0.86 23.54
C SER A 158 22.94 -0.43 24.93
N SER A 159 21.84 -0.96 25.45
CA SER A 159 21.35 -0.71 26.80
C SER A 159 22.03 -1.55 27.88
N CYS A 160 22.54 -2.73 27.53
CA CYS A 160 23.52 -3.46 28.33
C CYS A 160 24.87 -2.73 28.35
N LEU A 161 25.21 -2.02 27.28
CA LEU A 161 26.37 -1.13 27.13
C LEU A 161 26.07 0.33 27.58
N LEU A 162 24.85 0.67 28.01
CA LEU A 162 24.51 2.03 28.43
C LEU A 162 25.29 2.37 29.70
N PRO A 163 25.76 3.63 29.85
CA PRO A 163 26.50 4.10 31.01
C PRO A 163 25.81 3.86 32.37
N SER A 164 24.51 3.62 32.41
CA SER A 164 23.69 3.42 33.61
C SER A 164 23.82 2.01 34.23
N LYS A 165 23.91 0.94 33.42
CA LYS A 165 24.30 -0.40 33.89
C LYS A 165 25.82 -0.52 34.06
N ILE A 166 26.59 0.15 33.21
CA ILE A 166 28.04 0.34 33.37
C ILE A 166 28.38 1.19 34.62
N ARG A 167 27.44 1.97 35.20
CA ARG A 167 27.64 2.67 36.48
C ARG A 167 27.61 1.73 37.70
N ARG A 168 27.00 0.54 37.58
CA ARG A 168 26.98 -0.51 38.62
C ARG A 168 28.21 -1.40 38.57
N LEU A 169 28.86 -1.49 37.42
CA LEU A 169 30.20 -2.03 37.28
C LEU A 169 31.18 -0.91 37.58
N ASP A 170 32.21 -1.14 38.38
CA ASP A 170 33.25 -0.13 38.56
C ASP A 170 33.92 0.11 37.21
N LYS A 171 33.70 1.30 36.62
CA LYS A 171 34.16 1.68 35.27
C LYS A 171 35.66 1.54 35.11
N GLU A 172 36.43 1.80 36.17
CA GLU A 172 37.86 1.58 36.11
C GLU A 172 38.19 0.09 36.07
N ILE A 173 37.48 -0.75 36.82
CA ILE A 173 37.75 -2.18 36.92
C ILE A 173 37.29 -2.93 35.67
N PHE A 174 36.11 -2.64 35.13
CA PHE A 174 35.58 -3.33 33.93
C PHE A 174 36.44 -3.06 32.69
N TRP A 175 36.73 -1.78 32.39
CA TRP A 175 37.61 -1.46 31.27
C TRP A 175 39.05 -1.86 31.55
N LYS A 176 39.56 -1.77 32.80
CA LYS A 176 40.88 -2.37 33.13
C LYS A 176 40.86 -3.89 32.99
N GLN A 177 39.75 -4.59 33.18
CA GLN A 177 39.64 -6.05 33.01
C GLN A 177 39.55 -6.44 31.53
N VAL A 178 38.72 -5.77 30.74
CA VAL A 178 38.63 -5.99 29.28
C VAL A 178 39.94 -5.60 28.57
N ILE A 179 40.62 -4.53 29.01
CA ILE A 179 41.93 -4.12 28.48
C ILE A 179 43.08 -5.03 28.96
N LYS A 180 42.93 -5.72 30.10
CA LYS A 180 43.92 -6.69 30.64
C LYS A 180 43.67 -8.13 30.23
N ASP A 181 42.52 -8.44 29.65
CA ASP A 181 42.25 -9.76 29.14
C ASP A 181 42.99 -9.93 27.82
N ASP A 182 44.17 -10.57 27.90
CA ASP A 182 45.03 -10.86 26.76
C ASP A 182 44.27 -11.63 25.67
N ALA A 183 43.25 -12.43 26.02
CA ALA A 183 42.40 -13.11 25.06
C ALA A 183 41.52 -12.14 24.25
N LEU A 184 40.83 -11.22 24.92
CA LEU A 184 39.96 -10.24 24.25
C LEU A 184 40.77 -9.23 23.43
N LYS A 185 41.93 -8.81 23.93
CA LYS A 185 42.84 -7.94 23.18
C LYS A 185 43.35 -8.64 21.91
N LYS A 186 43.76 -9.90 22.01
CA LYS A 186 44.22 -10.66 20.83
C LYS A 186 43.10 -10.93 19.83
N LEU A 187 41.88 -11.16 20.32
CA LEU A 187 40.70 -11.29 19.49
C LEU A 187 40.39 -9.98 18.75
N SER A 188 40.46 -8.83 19.42
CA SER A 188 40.30 -7.50 18.80
C SER A 188 41.34 -7.26 17.72
N GLU A 189 42.63 -7.52 18.00
CA GLU A 189 43.71 -7.34 17.02
C GLU A 189 43.48 -8.16 15.74
N ILE A 190 42.87 -9.34 15.85
CA ILE A 190 42.58 -10.22 14.71
C ILE A 190 41.34 -9.73 13.96
N ILE A 191 40.31 -9.27 14.67
CA ILE A 191 39.10 -8.69 14.06
C ILE A 191 39.44 -7.37 13.35
N ASP A 192 40.30 -6.54 13.92
CA ASP A 192 40.76 -5.27 13.32
C ASP A 192 41.60 -5.49 12.05
N GLN A 193 42.23 -6.66 11.92
CA GLN A 193 42.93 -7.08 10.70
C GLN A 193 41.97 -7.64 9.64
N PHE A 194 40.71 -7.87 9.99
CA PHE A 194 39.70 -8.44 9.12
C PHE A 194 38.79 -7.35 8.56
N ASP A 195 39.03 -6.98 7.31
CA ASP A 195 38.18 -6.01 6.63
C ASP A 195 36.98 -6.70 5.97
N VAL A 196 35.81 -6.58 6.60
CA VAL A 196 34.53 -7.09 6.04
C VAL A 196 34.18 -6.39 4.72
N SER A 197 34.71 -5.19 4.45
CA SER A 197 34.47 -4.45 3.20
C SER A 197 35.36 -4.89 2.04
N ALA A 198 36.52 -5.51 2.30
CA ALA A 198 37.39 -6.11 1.28
C ALA A 198 36.79 -7.38 0.65
N PHE A 199 35.72 -7.93 1.24
CA PHE A 199 35.03 -9.13 0.75
C PHE A 199 34.21 -8.91 -0.53
N CYS A 200 33.96 -7.64 -0.88
CA CYS A 200 33.21 -7.26 -2.08
C CYS A 200 33.98 -7.53 -3.38
N ASP A 201 35.30 -7.73 -3.31
CA ASP A 201 36.14 -8.09 -4.44
C ASP A 201 36.40 -9.60 -4.45
N MET A 202 36.40 -10.21 -5.64
CA MET A 202 36.44 -11.66 -5.93
C MET A 202 37.65 -12.45 -5.38
N ASP A 203 38.51 -11.86 -4.55
CA ASP A 203 39.77 -12.43 -4.01
C ASP A 203 39.68 -12.81 -2.51
N SER A 204 38.47 -12.87 -1.96
CA SER A 204 38.16 -12.82 -0.52
C SER A 204 38.19 -14.16 0.23
N GLU A 205 38.33 -15.29 -0.47
CA GLU A 205 38.43 -16.61 0.18
C GLU A 205 39.70 -16.75 1.05
N GLY A 206 40.76 -16.00 0.71
CA GLY A 206 42.03 -15.98 1.43
C GLY A 206 41.94 -15.39 2.84
N ASP A 207 41.25 -14.24 3.00
CA ASP A 207 41.23 -13.51 4.26
C ASP A 207 40.36 -14.16 5.32
N LEU A 208 39.19 -14.70 4.95
CA LEU A 208 38.35 -15.48 5.88
C LEU A 208 39.03 -16.79 6.28
N SER A 209 39.73 -17.44 5.34
CA SER A 209 40.52 -18.64 5.65
C SER A 209 41.68 -18.33 6.60
N ARG A 210 42.37 -17.20 6.40
CA ARG A 210 43.44 -16.70 7.28
C ARG A 210 42.91 -16.35 8.66
N LEU A 211 41.76 -15.67 8.76
CA LEU A 211 41.07 -15.39 10.02
C LEU A 211 40.81 -16.69 10.79
N ARG A 212 40.21 -17.69 10.12
CA ARG A 212 39.90 -18.99 10.72
C ARG A 212 41.15 -19.74 11.17
N GLN A 213 42.22 -19.69 10.39
CA GLN A 213 43.48 -20.33 10.75
C GLN A 213 44.11 -19.68 11.98
N ASN A 214 44.11 -18.35 12.05
CA ASN A 214 44.62 -17.61 13.21
C ASN A 214 43.80 -17.90 14.46
N LEU A 215 42.47 -17.86 14.37
CA LEU A 215 41.58 -18.18 15.49
C LEU A 215 41.74 -19.63 15.95
N ARG A 216 41.88 -20.58 15.02
CA ARG A 216 42.14 -21.98 15.35
C ARG A 216 43.44 -22.14 16.13
N GLY A 217 44.52 -21.49 15.70
CA GLY A 217 45.79 -21.52 16.42
C GLY A 217 45.70 -20.98 17.85
N LEU A 218 44.90 -19.93 18.08
CA LEU A 218 44.69 -19.37 19.43
C LEU A 218 43.79 -20.23 20.33
N VAL A 219 42.81 -20.91 19.75
CA VAL A 219 41.99 -21.88 20.46
C VAL A 219 42.83 -23.10 20.86
N GLU A 220 43.67 -23.59 19.94
CA GLU A 220 44.59 -24.70 20.18
C GLU A 220 45.68 -24.35 21.20
N SER A 221 46.15 -23.10 21.22
CA SER A 221 47.12 -22.62 22.23
C SER A 221 46.53 -22.50 23.63
N GLY A 222 45.21 -22.69 23.80
CA GLY A 222 44.52 -22.56 25.08
C GLY A 222 44.42 -21.13 25.59
N LEU A 223 44.64 -20.12 24.73
CA LEU A 223 44.53 -18.71 25.11
C LEU A 223 43.07 -18.36 25.46
N PHE A 224 42.12 -18.96 24.75
CA PHE A 224 40.69 -18.80 24.99
C PHE A 224 40.19 -19.91 25.90
N GLU A 225 39.90 -19.59 27.16
CA GLU A 225 39.34 -20.55 28.11
C GLU A 225 37.99 -21.07 27.61
N LYS A 226 37.78 -22.39 27.64
CA LYS A 226 36.53 -23.01 27.17
C LYS A 226 35.33 -22.46 27.96
N GLY A 227 34.37 -21.90 27.24
CA GLY A 227 33.17 -21.29 27.84
C GLY A 227 33.27 -19.79 28.10
N SER A 228 34.47 -19.19 27.96
CA SER A 228 34.63 -17.73 27.95
C SER A 228 33.92 -17.09 26.75
N GLU A 229 33.57 -15.81 26.87
CA GLU A 229 32.96 -15.06 25.77
C GLU A 229 33.91 -14.95 24.56
N ALA A 230 35.21 -14.77 24.80
CA ALA A 230 36.23 -14.79 23.75
C ALA A 230 36.26 -16.12 22.98
N PHE A 231 36.16 -17.25 23.71
CA PHE A 231 36.06 -18.57 23.08
C PHE A 231 34.78 -18.71 22.26
N LYS A 232 33.63 -18.26 22.77
CA LYS A 232 32.36 -18.32 22.02
C LYS A 232 32.42 -17.50 20.73
N ILE A 233 32.95 -16.28 20.79
CA ILE A 233 33.11 -15.41 19.62
C ILE A 233 34.10 -16.04 18.61
N ALA A 234 35.23 -16.56 19.08
CA ALA A 234 36.19 -17.25 18.21
C ALA A 234 35.56 -18.48 17.52
N MET A 235 34.80 -19.30 18.27
CA MET A 235 34.09 -20.45 17.70
C MET A 235 33.01 -20.02 16.70
N LEU A 236 32.30 -18.92 16.95
CA LEU A 236 31.33 -18.35 16.02
C LEU A 236 32.00 -17.97 14.70
N LEU A 237 33.04 -17.14 14.74
CA LEU A 237 33.81 -16.68 13.57
C LEU A 237 34.46 -17.83 12.80
N MET A 238 34.74 -18.95 13.47
CA MET A 238 35.21 -20.19 12.83
C MET A 238 34.11 -21.01 12.15
N GLY A 239 32.84 -20.60 12.24
CA GLY A 239 31.71 -21.31 11.62
C GLY A 239 31.18 -22.48 12.44
N HIS A 240 31.38 -22.51 13.76
CA HIS A 240 30.97 -23.64 14.60
C HIS A 240 29.44 -23.69 14.81
N LEU A 241 28.78 -24.67 14.19
CA LEU A 241 27.32 -24.78 14.16
C LEU A 241 26.64 -24.86 15.55
N PRO A 242 27.15 -25.60 16.54
CA PRO A 242 26.58 -25.58 17.89
C PRO A 242 26.61 -24.20 18.55
N THR A 243 27.61 -23.37 18.23
CA THR A 243 27.69 -21.99 18.74
C THR A 243 26.64 -21.11 18.07
N PHE A 244 26.40 -21.27 16.76
CA PHE A 244 25.30 -20.59 16.07
C PHE A 244 23.95 -20.91 16.70
N LYS A 245 23.68 -22.19 17.00
CA LYS A 245 22.45 -22.60 17.68
C LYS A 245 22.31 -22.02 19.09
N ALA A 246 23.43 -21.79 19.78
CA ALA A 246 23.44 -21.14 21.09
C ALA A 246 23.22 -19.62 21.00
N ILE A 247 23.63 -18.97 19.90
CA ILE A 247 23.38 -17.55 19.67
C ILE A 247 21.97 -17.31 19.12
N SER A 248 21.45 -18.26 18.35
CA SER A 248 20.12 -18.18 17.78
C SER A 248 18.99 -18.14 18.81
N SER A 249 19.25 -18.50 20.07
CA SER A 249 18.28 -18.30 21.15
C SER A 249 18.11 -16.85 21.59
N PHE A 250 19.01 -15.95 21.20
CA PHE A 250 18.93 -14.52 21.53
C PHE A 250 18.28 -13.67 20.43
N SER A 251 18.03 -14.26 19.27
CA SER A 251 17.37 -13.56 18.17
C SER A 251 15.90 -13.98 18.12
N SER A 252 15.03 -12.99 17.96
CA SER A 252 13.59 -13.21 17.79
C SER A 252 13.26 -13.81 16.43
N HIS A 253 14.10 -13.54 15.42
CA HIS A 253 13.83 -13.83 14.03
C HIS A 253 15.02 -14.52 13.35
N TRP A 254 14.78 -15.63 12.66
CA TRP A 254 15.88 -16.43 12.08
C TRP A 254 16.69 -15.66 11.02
N PHE A 255 16.06 -14.71 10.33
CA PHE A 255 16.69 -13.93 9.27
C PHE A 255 17.70 -12.89 9.79
N GLU A 256 17.68 -12.56 11.08
CA GLU A 256 18.69 -11.65 11.67
C GLU A 256 20.09 -12.28 11.64
N ILE A 257 20.15 -13.61 11.69
CA ILE A 257 21.39 -14.39 11.72
C ILE A 257 21.82 -14.83 10.31
N LEU A 258 20.88 -14.88 9.36
CA LEU A 258 21.13 -15.35 7.99
C LEU A 258 22.35 -14.69 7.32
N PRO A 259 22.55 -13.35 7.37
CA PRO A 259 23.70 -12.70 6.74
C PRO A 259 25.03 -13.20 7.31
N LEU A 260 25.13 -13.29 8.64
CA LEU A 260 26.32 -13.79 9.32
C LEU A 260 26.53 -15.29 9.06
N TYR A 261 25.45 -16.06 9.05
CA TYR A 261 25.48 -17.49 8.75
C TYR A 261 25.97 -17.75 7.31
N ALA A 262 25.39 -17.06 6.33
CA ALA A 262 25.79 -17.16 4.93
C ALA A 262 27.27 -16.78 4.76
N PHE A 263 27.71 -15.69 5.39
CA PHE A 263 29.10 -15.25 5.38
C PHE A 263 30.08 -16.28 5.92
N LEU A 264 29.77 -16.85 7.08
CA LEU A 264 30.66 -17.78 7.76
C LEU A 264 30.54 -19.22 7.27
N TYR A 265 29.50 -19.58 6.53
CA TYR A 265 29.33 -20.95 6.04
C TYR A 265 29.57 -21.09 4.54
N ARG A 266 29.07 -20.14 3.74
CA ARG A 266 29.13 -20.13 2.27
C ARG A 266 29.41 -18.72 1.73
N PRO A 267 30.62 -18.16 1.94
CA PRO A 267 30.94 -16.76 1.60
C PRO A 267 30.74 -16.40 0.11
N ASN A 268 30.89 -17.38 -0.78
CA ASN A 268 30.79 -17.19 -2.23
C ASN A 268 29.44 -17.64 -2.81
N ALA A 269 28.43 -17.85 -1.95
CA ALA A 269 27.11 -18.31 -2.38
C ALA A 269 26.54 -17.37 -3.45
N GLN A 270 25.94 -17.97 -4.48
CA GLN A 270 25.18 -17.21 -5.48
C GLN A 270 23.70 -17.14 -5.09
N LEU A 271 22.93 -16.33 -5.82
CA LEU A 271 21.50 -16.11 -5.54
C LEU A 271 20.71 -17.43 -5.49
N GLU A 272 21.06 -18.39 -6.35
CA GLU A 272 20.39 -19.69 -6.44
C GLU A 272 20.57 -20.56 -5.19
N GLU A 273 21.60 -20.30 -4.37
CA GLU A 273 21.87 -21.02 -3.13
C GLU A 273 21.14 -20.43 -1.92
N LEU A 274 20.54 -19.23 -2.06
CA LEU A 274 19.81 -18.54 -1.00
C LEU A 274 18.68 -19.39 -0.35
N PRO A 275 17.84 -20.13 -1.11
CA PRO A 275 16.79 -20.95 -0.51
C PRO A 275 17.34 -22.04 0.42
N GLY A 276 18.48 -22.63 0.06
CA GLY A 276 19.16 -23.64 0.87
C GLY A 276 19.68 -23.05 2.17
N LEU A 277 20.38 -21.92 2.09
CA LEU A 277 20.92 -21.20 3.24
C LEU A 277 19.82 -20.74 4.21
N ALA A 278 18.73 -20.17 3.69
CA ALA A 278 17.60 -19.73 4.49
C ALA A 278 16.94 -20.88 5.23
N LYS A 279 16.72 -22.01 4.54
CA LYS A 279 16.14 -23.22 5.16
C LYS A 279 17.03 -23.80 6.26
N GLU A 280 18.33 -23.86 6.03
CA GLU A 280 19.29 -24.32 7.04
C GLU A 280 19.32 -23.39 8.26
N CYS A 281 19.35 -22.06 8.03
CA CYS A 281 19.35 -21.06 9.09
C CYS A 281 18.05 -21.06 9.90
N ALA A 282 16.89 -21.11 9.24
CA ALA A 282 15.58 -21.21 9.89
C ALA A 282 15.47 -22.48 10.75
N GLY A 283 16.04 -23.61 10.30
CA GLY A 283 16.06 -24.85 11.07
C GLY A 283 16.85 -24.79 12.39
N LEU A 284 17.75 -23.81 12.56
CA LEU A 284 18.53 -23.62 13.79
C LEU A 284 17.68 -23.00 14.92
N LEU A 285 16.78 -22.09 14.57
CA LEU A 285 15.78 -21.53 15.48
C LEU A 285 14.59 -22.49 15.50
N SER A 286 14.62 -23.49 16.38
CA SER A 286 13.55 -24.48 16.51
C SER A 286 12.27 -23.90 17.13
N SER A 287 11.74 -22.77 16.62
CA SER A 287 10.42 -22.26 17.00
C SER A 287 9.33 -22.95 16.17
N LYS A 288 8.20 -23.25 16.80
CA LYS A 288 7.04 -23.88 16.16
C LYS A 288 5.92 -22.89 15.82
N GLU A 289 6.08 -21.64 16.25
CA GLU A 289 5.08 -20.60 16.03
C GLU A 289 5.35 -19.91 14.70
N GLU A 290 4.30 -19.78 13.90
CA GLU A 290 4.36 -19.09 12.60
C GLU A 290 4.35 -17.58 12.87
N ILE A 291 5.52 -16.95 12.74
CA ILE A 291 5.69 -15.50 12.84
C ILE A 291 5.49 -14.90 11.44
N GLU A 292 4.60 -13.91 11.31
CA GLU A 292 4.17 -13.36 10.02
C GLU A 292 5.35 -12.86 9.17
N ILE A 293 6.25 -12.06 9.76
CA ILE A 293 7.42 -11.52 9.08
C ILE A 293 8.42 -12.62 8.67
N ASP A 294 8.59 -13.66 9.49
CA ASP A 294 9.47 -14.80 9.18
C ASP A 294 8.95 -15.57 7.97
N THR A 295 7.62 -15.72 7.85
CA THR A 295 6.97 -16.36 6.71
C THR A 295 7.15 -15.54 5.43
N ILE A 296 7.02 -14.21 5.50
CA ILE A 296 7.25 -13.31 4.36
C ILE A 296 8.72 -13.38 3.92
N VAL A 297 9.66 -13.22 4.85
CA VAL A 297 11.11 -13.26 4.56
C VAL A 297 11.52 -14.63 4.00
N GLY A 298 10.95 -15.72 4.55
CA GLY A 298 11.17 -17.07 4.03
C GLY A 298 10.71 -17.23 2.58
N ALA A 299 9.57 -16.64 2.20
CA ALA A 299 9.11 -16.65 0.82
C ALA A 299 10.04 -15.86 -0.11
N VAL A 300 10.53 -14.69 0.32
CA VAL A 300 11.52 -13.90 -0.43
C VAL A 300 12.81 -14.69 -0.64
N CYS A 301 13.35 -15.30 0.42
CA CYS A 301 14.55 -16.12 0.34
C CYS A 301 14.36 -17.42 -0.48
N SER A 302 13.12 -17.86 -0.68
CA SER A 302 12.79 -18.99 -1.56
C SER A 302 12.78 -18.62 -3.04
N LEU A 303 13.08 -17.35 -3.38
CA LEU A 303 13.04 -16.77 -4.72
C LEU A 303 11.64 -16.81 -5.37
N ASP A 304 10.60 -16.93 -4.56
CA ASP A 304 9.21 -16.93 -4.99
C ASP A 304 8.55 -15.58 -4.69
N ALA A 305 8.71 -14.65 -5.63
CA ALA A 305 8.19 -13.29 -5.53
C ALA A 305 6.66 -13.27 -5.37
N LEU A 306 5.96 -14.13 -6.10
CA LEU A 306 4.50 -14.24 -6.04
C LEU A 306 4.04 -14.68 -4.65
N LEU A 307 4.65 -15.74 -4.11
CA LEU A 307 4.34 -16.21 -2.76
C LEU A 307 4.63 -15.12 -1.73
N ALA A 308 5.75 -14.42 -1.84
CA ALA A 308 6.11 -13.36 -0.90
C ALA A 308 5.08 -12.22 -0.90
N VAL A 309 4.65 -11.76 -2.07
CA VAL A 309 3.59 -10.75 -2.19
C VAL A 309 2.24 -11.26 -1.67
N GLN A 310 1.91 -12.53 -1.90
CA GLN A 310 0.69 -13.15 -1.34
C GLN A 310 0.72 -13.18 0.19
N GLN A 311 1.85 -13.51 0.81
CA GLN A 311 1.98 -13.48 2.27
C GLN A 311 1.89 -12.05 2.80
N ILE A 312 2.51 -11.08 2.13
CA ILE A 312 2.37 -9.65 2.46
C ILE A 312 0.89 -9.23 2.45
N ALA A 313 0.17 -9.56 1.38
CA ALA A 313 -1.25 -9.23 1.24
C ALA A 313 -2.15 -9.96 2.26
N ARG A 314 -1.72 -11.14 2.74
CA ARG A 314 -2.46 -11.92 3.73
C ARG A 314 -2.29 -11.39 5.15
N PHE A 315 -1.07 -11.03 5.53
CA PHE A 315 -0.74 -10.60 6.89
C PHE A 315 -0.96 -9.10 7.07
N ASN A 316 -0.67 -8.30 6.05
CA ASN A 316 -0.95 -6.87 6.11
C ASN A 316 -2.41 -6.60 5.78
N GLN A 317 -2.96 -5.69 6.57
CA GLN A 317 -4.35 -5.30 6.51
C GLN A 317 -4.57 -4.18 5.49
N ASP A 318 -3.51 -3.55 5.00
CA ASP A 318 -3.48 -2.58 3.92
C ASP A 318 -2.81 -3.18 2.68
N TRP A 319 -3.21 -2.69 1.51
CA TRP A 319 -2.71 -3.19 0.23
C TRP A 319 -1.46 -2.46 -0.26
N TRP A 320 -0.96 -1.46 0.49
CA TRP A 320 0.08 -0.55 -0.01
C TRP A 320 1.35 -1.31 -0.39
N LEU A 321 1.90 -2.10 0.53
CA LEU A 321 3.16 -2.79 0.31
C LEU A 321 3.06 -3.81 -0.84
N ALA A 322 1.99 -4.60 -0.85
CA ALA A 322 1.76 -5.62 -1.88
C ALA A 322 1.52 -4.99 -3.27
N ALA A 323 0.73 -3.92 -3.36
CA ALA A 323 0.41 -3.26 -4.62
C ALA A 323 1.66 -2.65 -5.28
N HIS A 324 2.49 -1.94 -4.51
CA HIS A 324 3.66 -1.28 -5.08
C HIS A 324 4.82 -2.25 -5.35
N LEU A 325 5.05 -3.26 -4.50
CA LEU A 325 6.04 -4.29 -4.80
C LEU A 325 5.64 -5.12 -6.03
N SER A 326 4.38 -5.52 -6.14
CA SER A 326 3.90 -6.25 -7.33
C SER A 326 3.97 -5.41 -8.60
N ASP A 327 3.74 -4.09 -8.51
CA ASP A 327 3.91 -3.15 -9.61
C ASP A 327 5.35 -3.13 -10.15
N LEU A 328 6.34 -3.06 -9.25
CA LEU A 328 7.76 -3.07 -9.63
C LEU A 328 8.23 -4.46 -10.08
N LEU A 329 7.86 -5.52 -9.35
CA LEU A 329 8.23 -6.91 -9.69
C LEU A 329 7.76 -7.27 -11.11
N ARG A 330 6.52 -6.90 -11.47
CA ARG A 330 6.01 -7.13 -12.83
C ARG A 330 6.83 -6.37 -13.89
N LYS A 331 7.32 -5.17 -13.57
CA LYS A 331 8.17 -4.38 -14.48
C LYS A 331 9.57 -4.99 -14.64
N VAL A 332 10.11 -5.62 -13.60
CA VAL A 332 11.37 -6.36 -13.69
C VAL A 332 11.21 -7.56 -14.60
N ASN A 333 10.20 -8.39 -14.31
CA ASN A 333 9.88 -9.55 -15.11
C ASN A 333 8.39 -9.89 -14.93
N SER A 334 7.65 -9.94 -16.03
CA SER A 334 6.22 -10.27 -16.04
C SER A 334 5.91 -11.63 -15.43
N ASP A 335 6.84 -12.58 -15.51
CA ASP A 335 6.64 -13.95 -15.02
C ASP A 335 6.63 -14.01 -13.48
N LEU A 336 7.29 -13.07 -12.79
CA LEU A 336 7.34 -13.03 -11.32
C LEU A 336 5.97 -12.84 -10.68
N MET A 337 5.05 -12.18 -11.39
CA MET A 337 3.68 -11.92 -10.93
C MET A 337 2.63 -12.77 -11.65
N ASN A 338 3.06 -13.71 -12.51
CA ASN A 338 2.14 -14.54 -13.27
C ASN A 338 1.75 -15.79 -12.46
N ALA A 339 0.45 -15.93 -12.18
CA ALA A 339 -0.13 -17.11 -11.57
C ALA A 339 -1.04 -17.81 -12.59
N TYR A 340 -0.54 -18.84 -13.27
CA TYR A 340 -1.32 -19.63 -14.24
C TYR A 340 -1.98 -18.81 -15.36
N GLY A 341 -1.27 -17.78 -15.86
CA GLY A 341 -1.77 -16.87 -16.91
C GLY A 341 -2.52 -15.65 -16.38
N ILE A 342 -2.67 -15.51 -15.06
CA ILE A 342 -3.31 -14.35 -14.42
C ILE A 342 -2.23 -13.46 -13.82
N ASP A 343 -2.28 -12.16 -14.13
CA ASP A 343 -1.37 -11.15 -13.57
C ASP A 343 -1.84 -10.77 -12.15
N ALA A 344 -1.15 -11.27 -11.13
CA ALA A 344 -1.49 -11.00 -9.73
C ALA A 344 -1.39 -9.51 -9.38
N ARG A 345 -0.58 -8.72 -10.09
CA ARG A 345 -0.47 -7.27 -9.85
C ARG A 345 -1.79 -6.55 -10.14
N GLN A 346 -2.55 -6.96 -11.15
CA GLN A 346 -3.82 -6.33 -11.48
C GLN A 346 -4.81 -6.41 -10.31
N HIS A 347 -4.92 -7.58 -9.68
CA HIS A 347 -5.79 -7.78 -8.53
C HIS A 347 -5.34 -6.92 -7.33
N LEU A 348 -4.05 -6.95 -6.98
CA LEU A 348 -3.52 -6.22 -5.83
C LEU A 348 -3.66 -4.69 -5.97
N LEU A 349 -3.43 -4.15 -7.17
CA LEU A 349 -3.65 -2.74 -7.44
C LEU A 349 -5.11 -2.36 -7.44
N MET A 350 -6.00 -3.25 -7.89
CA MET A 350 -7.44 -3.00 -7.86
C MET A 350 -7.97 -2.95 -6.42
N GLU A 351 -7.51 -3.86 -5.55
CA GLU A 351 -7.87 -3.84 -4.13
C GLU A 351 -7.30 -2.60 -3.42
N TYR A 352 -6.06 -2.21 -3.73
CA TYR A 352 -5.49 -0.97 -3.21
C TYR A 352 -6.21 0.29 -3.72
N GLY A 353 -6.52 0.34 -5.02
CA GLY A 353 -7.25 1.43 -5.63
C GLY A 353 -8.68 1.55 -5.08
N THR A 354 -9.34 0.42 -4.85
CA THR A 354 -10.66 0.35 -4.18
C THR A 354 -10.57 0.89 -2.76
N GLN A 355 -9.60 0.41 -1.96
CA GLN A 355 -9.37 0.89 -0.60
C GLN A 355 -9.19 2.41 -0.57
N LEU A 356 -8.31 2.95 -1.42
CA LEU A 356 -8.09 4.40 -1.49
C LEU A 356 -9.30 5.18 -2.02
N PHE A 357 -10.11 4.58 -2.88
CA PHE A 357 -11.32 5.22 -3.40
C PHE A 357 -12.32 5.51 -2.28
N GLU A 358 -12.43 4.57 -1.34
CA GLU A 358 -13.32 4.62 -0.19
C GLU A 358 -12.77 5.48 0.97
N GLU A 359 -11.46 5.74 0.98
CA GLU A 359 -10.82 6.57 2.01
C GLU A 359 -11.13 8.07 1.82
N PRO A 360 -11.59 8.76 2.88
CA PRO A 360 -11.93 10.18 2.81
C PRO A 360 -10.77 11.04 2.29
N GLY A 361 -11.02 11.81 1.22
CA GLY A 361 -10.04 12.71 0.62
C GLY A 361 -9.02 12.03 -0.31
N MET A 362 -9.00 10.69 -0.39
CA MET A 362 -8.04 9.94 -1.23
C MET A 362 -8.64 9.39 -2.52
N TRP A 363 -9.94 9.60 -2.75
CA TRP A 363 -10.64 9.01 -3.89
C TRP A 363 -9.97 9.26 -5.24
N SER A 364 -9.39 10.45 -5.45
CA SER A 364 -8.73 10.78 -6.71
C SER A 364 -7.44 9.98 -6.91
N ILE A 365 -6.79 9.57 -5.83
CA ILE A 365 -5.64 8.67 -5.89
C ILE A 365 -6.12 7.25 -6.23
N GLY A 366 -7.15 6.75 -5.53
CA GLY A 366 -7.74 5.44 -5.83
C GLY A 366 -8.21 5.32 -7.29
N PHE A 367 -8.81 6.38 -7.83
CA PHE A 367 -9.19 6.48 -9.24
C PHE A 367 -7.97 6.28 -10.17
N ASP A 368 -6.84 6.93 -9.88
CA ASP A 368 -5.63 6.81 -10.71
C ASP A 368 -5.05 5.39 -10.71
N TYR A 369 -5.12 4.67 -9.58
CA TYR A 369 -4.72 3.28 -9.50
C TYR A 369 -5.65 2.35 -10.30
N LEU A 370 -6.97 2.56 -10.19
CA LEU A 370 -7.97 1.74 -10.88
C LEU A 370 -7.90 1.88 -12.41
N LEU A 371 -7.59 3.07 -12.93
CA LEU A 371 -7.36 3.28 -14.37
C LEU A 371 -6.20 2.44 -14.92
N GLU A 372 -5.21 2.12 -14.09
CA GLU A 372 -4.02 1.35 -14.48
C GLU A 372 -4.24 -0.17 -14.37
N CYS A 373 -5.47 -0.60 -14.09
CA CYS A 373 -5.91 -2.00 -13.99
C CYS A 373 -6.70 -2.49 -15.22
N GLY A 374 -6.76 -1.71 -16.31
CA GLY A 374 -7.45 -2.11 -17.56
C GLY A 374 -8.96 -2.26 -17.40
N ALA A 375 -9.59 -3.10 -18.23
CA ALA A 375 -11.05 -3.22 -18.33
C ALA A 375 -11.74 -3.56 -16.99
N GLU A 376 -11.18 -4.51 -16.21
CA GLU A 376 -11.74 -4.83 -14.89
C GLU A 376 -11.64 -3.65 -13.90
N GLY A 377 -10.57 -2.86 -14.01
CA GLY A 377 -10.41 -1.63 -13.26
C GLY A 377 -11.46 -0.57 -13.64
N GLU A 378 -11.76 -0.46 -14.93
CA GLU A 378 -12.78 0.46 -15.44
C GLU A 378 -14.19 0.08 -14.96
N GLU A 379 -14.52 -1.21 -14.99
CA GLU A 379 -15.78 -1.74 -14.46
C GLU A 379 -15.90 -1.49 -12.95
N ARG A 380 -14.84 -1.78 -12.19
CA ARG A 380 -14.80 -1.51 -10.74
C ARG A 380 -14.97 -0.03 -10.45
N LEU A 381 -14.31 0.83 -11.22
CA LEU A 381 -14.39 2.27 -11.06
C LEU A 381 -15.81 2.80 -11.35
N ALA A 382 -16.49 2.29 -12.37
CA ALA A 382 -17.87 2.65 -12.66
C ALA A 382 -18.82 2.32 -11.50
N LEU A 383 -18.65 1.15 -10.86
CA LEU A 383 -19.42 0.75 -9.69
C LEU A 383 -19.15 1.65 -8.47
N LEU A 384 -17.88 2.01 -8.24
CA LEU A 384 -17.48 2.87 -7.13
C LEU A 384 -18.00 4.30 -7.31
N ILE A 385 -17.89 4.86 -8.52
CA ILE A 385 -18.41 6.19 -8.86
C ILE A 385 -19.93 6.25 -8.67
N SER A 386 -20.65 5.22 -9.11
CA SER A 386 -22.12 5.16 -8.99
C SER A 386 -22.61 5.22 -7.54
N ASN A 387 -21.81 4.69 -6.60
CA ASN A 387 -22.11 4.68 -5.17
C ASN A 387 -21.43 5.81 -4.40
N PHE A 388 -20.64 6.65 -5.07
CA PHE A 388 -19.79 7.63 -4.42
C PHE A 388 -20.61 8.76 -3.77
N GLN A 389 -20.42 8.93 -2.47
CA GLN A 389 -21.06 10.01 -1.72
C GLN A 389 -20.27 11.30 -1.91
N VAL A 390 -20.80 12.19 -2.75
CA VAL A 390 -20.19 13.49 -3.01
C VAL A 390 -20.49 14.47 -1.86
N ASP A 391 -19.51 14.74 -1.01
CA ASP A 391 -19.71 15.57 0.19
C ASP A 391 -19.85 17.07 -0.10
N ASN A 392 -19.14 17.58 -1.11
CA ASN A 392 -19.09 19.01 -1.41
C ASN A 392 -18.99 19.27 -2.92
N GLU A 393 -19.30 20.52 -3.30
CA GLU A 393 -19.33 20.96 -4.70
C GLU A 393 -17.97 20.85 -5.39
N ALA A 394 -16.87 21.12 -4.68
CA ALA A 394 -15.53 21.04 -5.25
C ALA A 394 -15.15 19.59 -5.62
N VAL A 395 -15.51 18.62 -4.77
CA VAL A 395 -15.35 17.19 -5.05
C VAL A 395 -16.23 16.78 -6.22
N ALA A 396 -17.47 17.26 -6.29
CA ALA A 396 -18.38 17.01 -7.41
C ALA A 396 -17.77 17.43 -8.74
N LEU A 397 -17.32 18.68 -8.83
CA LEU A 397 -16.75 19.26 -10.05
C LEU A 397 -15.45 18.55 -10.46
N LYS A 398 -14.59 18.20 -9.49
CA LYS A 398 -13.36 17.45 -9.75
C LYS A 398 -13.67 16.04 -10.28
N LEU A 399 -14.64 15.34 -9.69
CA LEU A 399 -15.05 14.01 -10.13
C LEU A 399 -15.63 14.07 -11.55
N ILE A 400 -16.55 14.99 -11.82
CA ILE A 400 -17.16 15.17 -13.14
C ILE A 400 -16.13 15.51 -14.21
N SER A 401 -15.22 16.44 -13.92
CA SER A 401 -14.14 16.79 -14.84
C SER A 401 -13.31 15.58 -15.21
N ARG A 402 -13.06 14.68 -14.25
CA ARG A 402 -12.23 13.50 -14.47
C ARG A 402 -12.98 12.40 -15.20
N CYS A 403 -14.23 12.13 -14.81
CA CYS A 403 -15.12 11.21 -15.54
C CYS A 403 -15.27 11.61 -17.00
N SER A 404 -15.38 12.90 -17.30
CA SER A 404 -15.52 13.41 -18.67
C SER A 404 -14.27 13.17 -19.52
N VAL A 405 -13.08 13.29 -18.94
CA VAL A 405 -11.80 13.09 -19.65
C VAL A 405 -11.56 11.60 -19.91
N GLU A 406 -11.88 10.75 -18.94
CA GLU A 406 -11.58 9.31 -18.98
C GLU A 406 -12.71 8.47 -19.63
N GLY A 407 -13.77 9.10 -20.13
CA GLY A 407 -14.82 8.41 -20.92
C GLY A 407 -16.05 7.92 -20.14
N TYR A 408 -16.23 8.32 -18.89
CA TYR A 408 -17.39 7.98 -18.05
C TYR A 408 -18.55 8.98 -18.19
N GLY A 409 -18.89 9.36 -19.42
CA GLY A 409 -19.90 10.40 -19.72
C GLY A 409 -21.29 10.08 -19.15
N ASP A 410 -21.72 8.83 -19.24
CA ASP A 410 -23.04 8.40 -18.74
C ASP A 410 -23.18 8.61 -17.23
N LEU A 411 -22.11 8.31 -16.47
CA LEU A 411 -22.08 8.49 -15.02
C LEU A 411 -22.08 9.96 -14.60
N VAL A 412 -21.57 10.87 -15.45
CA VAL A 412 -21.62 12.32 -15.17
C VAL A 412 -23.07 12.78 -15.04
N GLY A 413 -23.94 12.38 -15.97
CA GLY A 413 -25.35 12.72 -15.91
C GLY A 413 -26.05 12.19 -14.66
N ASP A 414 -25.68 10.98 -14.21
CA ASP A 414 -26.21 10.38 -12.99
C ASP A 414 -25.75 11.10 -11.72
N ILE A 415 -24.48 11.50 -11.65
CA ILE A 415 -23.92 12.31 -10.56
C ILE A 415 -24.64 13.67 -10.48
N GLU A 416 -24.75 14.38 -11.61
CA GLU A 416 -25.39 15.69 -11.69
C GLU A 416 -26.87 15.63 -11.29
N ARG A 417 -27.58 14.58 -11.73
CA ARG A 417 -28.98 14.31 -11.34
C ARG A 417 -29.07 14.06 -9.83
N SER A 418 -28.24 13.18 -9.27
CA SER A 418 -28.22 12.86 -7.84
C SER A 418 -27.96 14.11 -6.98
N LEU A 419 -27.01 14.95 -7.38
CA LEU A 419 -26.69 16.20 -6.69
C LEU A 419 -27.84 17.21 -6.75
N SER A 420 -28.46 17.38 -7.91
CA SER A 420 -29.61 18.29 -8.05
C SER A 420 -30.77 17.91 -7.12
N LEU A 421 -31.09 16.61 -7.03
CA LEU A 421 -32.16 16.09 -6.19
C LEU A 421 -31.83 16.24 -4.70
N ARG A 422 -30.57 16.00 -4.33
CA ARG A 422 -30.10 16.19 -2.95
C ARG A 422 -30.18 17.65 -2.51
N PHE A 423 -29.66 18.58 -3.31
CA PHE A 423 -29.74 20.01 -2.99
C PHE A 423 -31.19 20.50 -2.92
N LEU A 424 -32.06 19.97 -3.80
CA LEU A 424 -33.50 20.26 -3.76
C LEU A 424 -34.14 19.82 -2.44
N LEU A 425 -33.77 18.65 -1.91
CA LEU A 425 -34.27 18.14 -0.62
C LEU A 425 -33.73 18.95 0.58
N THR A 426 -32.49 19.45 0.50
CA THR A 426 -31.91 20.29 1.57
C THR A 426 -32.38 21.75 1.53
N GLY A 427 -33.22 22.14 0.57
CA GLY A 427 -33.72 23.51 0.42
C GLY A 427 -32.69 24.49 -0.17
N GLN A 428 -31.59 23.99 -0.76
CA GLN A 428 -30.62 24.82 -1.47
C GLN A 428 -31.05 25.02 -2.92
N TRP A 429 -32.08 25.84 -3.11
CA TRP A 429 -32.80 26.00 -4.37
C TRP A 429 -31.93 26.43 -5.56
N SER A 430 -31.10 27.46 -5.37
CA SER A 430 -30.20 28.00 -6.41
C SER A 430 -29.24 26.93 -6.92
N THR A 431 -28.58 26.24 -6.00
CA THR A 431 -27.61 25.18 -6.30
C THR A 431 -28.28 23.99 -6.98
N ALA A 432 -29.46 23.57 -6.50
CA ALA A 432 -30.24 22.51 -7.13
C ALA A 432 -30.57 22.83 -8.59
N LEU A 433 -30.95 24.07 -8.88
CA LEU A 433 -31.24 24.51 -10.25
C LEU A 433 -30.00 24.52 -11.14
N ILE A 434 -28.85 25.00 -10.65
CA ILE A 434 -27.58 24.94 -11.40
C ILE A 434 -27.26 23.49 -11.79
N TRP A 435 -27.31 22.56 -10.84
CA TRP A 435 -27.02 21.15 -11.10
C TRP A 435 -28.04 20.51 -12.05
N GLY A 436 -29.33 20.83 -11.89
CA GLY A 436 -30.38 20.34 -12.79
C GLY A 436 -30.27 20.87 -14.22
N MET A 437 -29.74 22.07 -14.42
CA MET A 437 -29.52 22.62 -15.77
C MET A 437 -28.43 21.89 -16.54
N ARG A 438 -27.53 21.20 -15.86
CA ARG A 438 -26.40 20.48 -16.46
C ARG A 438 -26.79 19.11 -17.03
N THR A 439 -27.84 18.48 -16.49
CA THR A 439 -28.26 17.13 -16.86
C THR A 439 -29.02 17.03 -18.19
N GLU A 440 -29.32 18.16 -18.83
CA GLU A 440 -30.19 18.29 -20.02
C GLU A 440 -31.57 17.59 -19.89
N ASP A 441 -31.97 17.20 -18.67
CA ASP A 441 -33.20 16.47 -18.38
C ASP A 441 -34.35 17.45 -18.12
N SER A 442 -35.16 17.67 -19.16
CA SER A 442 -36.31 18.59 -19.11
C SER A 442 -37.31 18.25 -18.01
N LYS A 443 -37.52 16.97 -17.67
CA LYS A 443 -38.50 16.55 -16.65
C LYS A 443 -37.97 16.84 -15.25
N LEU A 444 -36.67 16.61 -15.03
CA LEU A 444 -36.01 16.95 -13.78
C LEU A 444 -36.04 18.47 -13.56
N LEU A 445 -35.72 19.26 -14.60
CA LEU A 445 -35.78 20.72 -14.55
C LEU A 445 -37.17 21.25 -14.24
N GLU A 446 -38.21 20.64 -14.82
CA GLU A 446 -39.60 20.97 -14.52
C GLU A 446 -39.94 20.66 -13.05
N THR A 447 -39.52 19.49 -12.55
CA THR A 447 -39.73 19.09 -11.15
C THR A 447 -39.05 20.04 -10.17
N ILE A 448 -37.80 20.42 -10.45
CA ILE A 448 -37.04 21.40 -9.65
C ILE A 448 -37.76 22.75 -9.66
N SER A 449 -38.13 23.24 -10.85
CA SER A 449 -38.78 24.55 -11.01
C SER A 449 -40.12 24.61 -10.27
N ASN A 450 -40.96 23.58 -10.42
CA ASN A 450 -42.25 23.49 -9.72
C ASN A 450 -42.07 23.46 -8.20
N ARG A 451 -41.05 22.75 -7.71
CA ARG A 451 -40.79 22.68 -6.26
C ARG A 451 -40.25 23.98 -5.70
N ILE A 452 -39.40 24.70 -6.44
CA ILE A 452 -38.96 26.06 -6.09
C ILE A 452 -40.16 26.99 -6.00
N LEU A 453 -41.03 27.00 -7.02
CA LEU A 453 -42.23 27.85 -7.05
C LEU A 453 -43.20 27.55 -5.89
N ALA A 454 -43.31 26.28 -5.49
CA ALA A 454 -44.23 25.85 -4.44
C ALA A 454 -43.70 26.06 -3.01
N GLN A 455 -42.38 25.89 -2.79
CA GLN A 455 -41.80 25.79 -1.44
C GLN A 455 -40.80 26.90 -1.09
N CYS A 456 -40.27 27.63 -2.09
CA CYS A 456 -39.33 28.72 -1.86
C CYS A 456 -40.06 30.02 -1.51
N SER A 457 -39.49 30.81 -0.58
CA SER A 457 -40.04 32.12 -0.23
C SER A 457 -39.89 33.10 -1.40
N SER A 458 -40.82 34.05 -1.52
CA SER A 458 -40.77 35.00 -2.64
C SER A 458 -39.58 35.98 -2.58
N GLU A 459 -38.98 36.16 -1.40
CA GLU A 459 -37.77 36.97 -1.22
C GLU A 459 -36.50 36.21 -1.62
N ASP A 460 -36.45 34.91 -1.37
CA ASP A 460 -35.29 34.08 -1.73
C ASP A 460 -35.21 33.85 -3.23
N ILE A 461 -36.37 33.71 -3.91
CA ILE A 461 -36.42 33.69 -5.38
C ILE A 461 -35.80 34.97 -5.94
N ALA A 462 -36.15 36.15 -5.41
CA ALA A 462 -35.62 37.43 -5.89
C ALA A 462 -34.09 37.58 -5.73
N LYS A 463 -33.45 36.75 -4.89
CA LYS A 463 -32.00 36.74 -4.67
C LYS A 463 -31.26 35.73 -5.56
N MET A 464 -31.96 34.90 -6.35
CA MET A 464 -31.35 33.90 -7.23
C MET A 464 -30.69 34.55 -8.45
N SER A 465 -29.43 34.95 -8.33
CA SER A 465 -28.65 35.58 -9.42
C SER A 465 -28.51 34.72 -10.67
N ILE A 466 -28.61 33.39 -10.54
CA ILE A 466 -28.55 32.45 -11.68
C ILE A 466 -29.64 32.76 -12.70
N LEU A 467 -30.83 33.18 -12.26
CA LEU A 467 -31.95 33.52 -13.13
C LEU A 467 -31.70 34.81 -13.93
N GLU A 468 -30.76 35.66 -13.53
CA GLU A 468 -30.43 36.88 -14.28
C GLU A 468 -29.59 36.60 -15.53
N GLY A 469 -28.80 35.51 -15.52
CA GLY A 469 -27.94 35.09 -16.63
C GLY A 469 -28.62 34.19 -17.67
N LEU A 470 -29.87 33.79 -17.46
CA LEU A 470 -30.60 32.93 -18.39
C LEU A 470 -31.17 33.75 -19.54
N ASN A 471 -30.56 33.65 -20.72
CA ASN A 471 -31.19 34.19 -21.94
C ASN A 471 -32.47 33.40 -22.25
N GLU A 472 -33.50 34.09 -22.78
CA GLU A 472 -34.81 33.49 -23.10
C GLU A 472 -34.72 32.29 -24.07
N ILE A 473 -33.61 32.15 -24.80
CA ILE A 473 -33.34 31.07 -25.78
C ILE A 473 -32.93 29.74 -25.10
N ILE A 474 -32.57 29.74 -23.80
CA ILE A 474 -32.03 28.57 -23.08
C ILE A 474 -33.11 27.88 -22.21
N LEU A 475 -34.35 28.38 -22.18
CA LEU A 475 -35.38 27.91 -21.27
C LEU A 475 -36.08 26.65 -21.81
N VAL A 476 -35.52 25.48 -21.50
CA VAL A 476 -35.96 24.16 -21.99
C VAL A 476 -37.34 23.72 -21.43
N SER A 477 -37.79 24.26 -20.29
CA SER A 477 -39.06 23.85 -19.66
C SER A 477 -40.04 25.00 -19.36
N PRO A 478 -41.36 24.80 -19.52
CA PRO A 478 -42.38 25.83 -19.24
C PRO A 478 -42.35 26.35 -17.80
N SER A 479 -42.13 25.47 -16.82
CA SER A 479 -42.02 25.85 -15.41
C SER A 479 -40.78 26.70 -15.13
N LEU A 480 -39.68 26.46 -15.85
CA LEU A 480 -38.46 27.28 -15.74
C LEU A 480 -38.66 28.66 -16.38
N VAL A 481 -39.38 28.74 -17.51
CA VAL A 481 -39.80 30.01 -18.12
C VAL A 481 -40.64 30.82 -17.13
N PHE A 482 -41.60 30.19 -16.46
CA PHE A 482 -42.40 30.86 -15.44
C PHE A 482 -41.55 31.34 -14.26
N LEU A 483 -40.65 30.49 -13.75
CA LEU A 483 -39.76 30.85 -12.65
C LEU A 483 -38.89 32.07 -13.00
N HIS A 484 -38.33 32.10 -14.22
CA HIS A 484 -37.57 33.23 -14.74
C HIS A 484 -38.42 34.51 -14.83
N LYS A 485 -39.63 34.42 -15.40
CA LYS A 485 -40.58 35.55 -15.49
C LYS A 485 -41.01 36.06 -14.10
N TYR A 486 -41.24 35.15 -13.15
CA TYR A 486 -41.60 35.48 -11.78
C TYR A 486 -40.45 36.15 -11.00
N TYR A 487 -39.21 35.75 -11.24
CA TYR A 487 -38.02 36.41 -10.74
C TYR A 487 -37.93 37.88 -11.20
N HIS A 488 -38.06 38.12 -12.51
CA HIS A 488 -38.05 39.49 -13.07
C HIS A 488 -39.20 40.34 -12.55
N TYR A 489 -40.41 39.76 -12.44
CA TYR A 489 -41.56 40.42 -11.81
C TYR A 489 -41.20 40.93 -10.41
N LYS A 490 -40.59 40.08 -9.56
CA LYS A 490 -40.24 40.46 -8.18
C LYS A 490 -39.19 41.55 -8.14
N LYS A 491 -38.13 41.45 -8.94
CA LYS A 491 -37.07 42.47 -9.01
C LYS A 491 -37.65 43.83 -9.43
N LEU A 492 -38.50 43.85 -10.45
CA LEU A 492 -39.16 45.07 -10.93
C LEU A 492 -40.19 45.62 -9.94
N PHE A 493 -40.94 44.74 -9.27
CA PHE A 493 -41.91 45.12 -8.25
C PHE A 493 -41.25 45.80 -7.05
N VAL A 494 -40.12 45.26 -6.58
CA VAL A 494 -39.30 45.86 -5.51
C VAL A 494 -38.70 47.21 -5.96
N SER A 495 -38.31 47.34 -7.23
CA SER A 495 -37.81 48.61 -7.80
C SER A 495 -38.89 49.68 -8.05
N GLY A 496 -40.17 49.39 -7.77
CA GLY A 496 -41.30 50.32 -7.92
C GLY A 496 -41.91 50.38 -9.33
N GLN A 497 -41.41 49.60 -10.30
CA GLN A 497 -41.87 49.60 -11.69
C GLN A 497 -43.08 48.66 -11.90
N LYS A 498 -44.22 48.98 -11.27
CA LYS A 498 -45.39 48.09 -11.21
C LYS A 498 -45.99 47.70 -12.59
N LYS A 499 -45.97 48.61 -13.56
CA LYS A 499 -46.47 48.33 -14.93
C LYS A 499 -45.58 47.35 -15.69
N ALA A 500 -44.26 47.54 -15.62
CA ALA A 500 -43.30 46.63 -16.24
C ALA A 500 -43.32 45.26 -15.56
N ALA A 501 -43.43 45.22 -14.23
CA ALA A 501 -43.58 43.98 -13.48
C ALA A 501 -44.81 43.18 -13.93
N ALA A 502 -45.98 43.80 -14.03
CA ALA A 502 -47.20 43.11 -14.46
C ALA A 502 -47.07 42.50 -15.87
N LEU A 503 -46.37 43.17 -16.79
CA LEU A 503 -46.13 42.67 -18.14
C LEU A 503 -45.30 41.37 -18.17
N CYS A 504 -44.39 41.16 -17.21
CA CYS A 504 -43.62 39.92 -17.12
C CYS A 504 -44.49 38.67 -16.90
N LEU A 505 -45.65 38.81 -16.26
CA LEU A 505 -46.57 37.70 -15.96
C LEU A 505 -47.69 37.51 -17.00
N VAL A 506 -47.89 38.49 -17.89
CA VAL A 506 -49.05 38.56 -18.81
C VAL A 506 -48.71 38.10 -20.24
N SER A 507 -47.46 37.74 -20.53
CA SER A 507 -47.08 37.25 -21.87
C SER A 507 -47.80 35.94 -22.26
N ASP A 508 -48.30 35.87 -23.49
CA ASP A 508 -49.24 34.88 -24.06
C ASP A 508 -48.88 33.38 -23.92
N GLU A 509 -47.66 33.01 -23.53
CA GLU A 509 -47.22 31.60 -23.41
C GLU A 509 -47.67 30.91 -22.11
N LEU A 510 -48.05 31.66 -21.07
CA LEU A 510 -48.43 31.10 -19.76
C LEU A 510 -49.91 30.72 -19.64
N CYS A 511 -50.74 31.18 -20.57
CA CYS A 511 -52.17 30.85 -20.60
C CYS A 511 -52.46 29.45 -21.15
N LEU A 512 -51.46 28.69 -21.63
CA LEU A 512 -51.68 27.41 -22.30
C LEU A 512 -51.44 26.15 -21.44
N THR A 513 -50.97 26.26 -20.19
CA THR A 513 -50.64 25.05 -19.37
C THR A 513 -51.08 25.11 -17.91
N PHE A 514 -52.23 25.71 -17.61
CA PHE A 514 -52.95 25.49 -16.34
C PHE A 514 -54.38 24.97 -16.62
N HIS A 515 -54.48 23.68 -16.92
CA HIS A 515 -55.69 22.87 -16.76
C HIS A 515 -55.36 21.60 -15.99
#